data_AF-A0A9C7Q5W3-F1
#
_entry.id   AF-A0A9C7Q5W3-F1
#
_cell.length_a   1.000
_cell.length_b   1.000
_cell.length_c   1.000
_cell.angle_alpha   90.00
_cell.angle_beta   90.00
_cell.angle_gamma   90.00
#
_symmetry.space_group_name_H-M   'P 1'
#
loop_
_entity.id
_entity.type
_entity.pdbx_description
1 polymer ?
#
loop_
_entity_poly.entity_id
_entity_poly.type
_entity_poly.pdbx_seq_one_letter_code
_entity_poly.pdbx_strand_id
1 'polypeptide(L)'
;MLRRLLLWGIFLPLGERCSVDSLYDEGHDERVVSLASAGLLVQVVVIYTANALFKLRGELWTRGVAVEYVFSLHNLTTFVGDALARYPTILHVFDKFWFTMIVTSALLILLTGWSRVAFASLFIGMHFGMFLTMHLGLFPLISITALLPFLPSVVWDSVDRFVEPVVGALDEARRMSWCERAFPHPRTPKVLNDVRQGIERITPLILTFLLVFVLVWNAATLGYVRTPEQVEDTVNPAEHRWSMFAPEPRGTDGWYVVPGRLESGREVDAFHRGAVRWDRPSDEGLGFPTHRWLVYLLDLQRRDYGTLRPAFAKYVCQRWNETHDDDLTNVSVYYVRQPTRLDGPEPTERVEITNRSCSTRNRDTT
;
A
#
# COMPACT_ATOMS: atom_id res chain seq x y z
N MET A 1 5.64 -2.68 4.50
CA MET A 1 6.40 -3.54 3.54
C MET A 1 7.62 -2.83 3.00
N LEU A 2 7.51 -1.67 2.34
CA LEU A 2 8.68 -0.93 1.82
C LEU A 2 9.78 -0.73 2.88
N ARG A 3 9.44 -0.24 4.07
CA ARG A 3 10.40 -0.11 5.20
C ARG A 3 11.12 -1.42 5.53
N ARG A 4 10.46 -2.57 5.42
CA ARG A 4 11.06 -3.89 5.65
C ARG A 4 11.99 -4.29 4.50
N LEU A 5 11.61 -4.01 3.25
CA LEU A 5 12.50 -4.22 2.09
C LEU A 5 13.78 -3.40 2.23
N LEU A 6 13.66 -2.12 2.58
CA LEU A 6 14.79 -1.24 2.83
C LEU A 6 15.65 -1.74 3.99
N LEU A 7 15.03 -2.20 5.09
CA LEU A 7 15.76 -2.77 6.23
C LEU A 7 16.65 -3.94 5.82
N TRP A 8 16.12 -4.92 5.08
CA TRP A 8 16.93 -6.03 4.56
C TRP A 8 17.95 -5.57 3.53
N GLY A 9 17.60 -4.58 2.70
CA GLY A 9 18.46 -3.99 1.68
C GLY A 9 19.75 -3.40 2.23
N ILE A 10 19.76 -2.90 3.47
CA ILE A 10 20.98 -2.40 4.14
C ILE A 10 22.06 -3.48 4.27
N PHE A 11 21.65 -4.75 4.41
CA PHE A 11 22.54 -5.89 4.60
C PHE A 11 22.76 -6.70 3.31
N LEU A 12 22.29 -6.19 2.18
CA LEU A 12 22.47 -6.79 0.87
C LEU A 12 23.47 -5.96 0.06
N PRO A 13 24.29 -6.60 -0.79
CA PRO A 13 25.27 -5.92 -1.63
C PRO A 13 24.61 -5.25 -2.84
N LEU A 14 23.61 -4.39 -2.61
CA LEU A 14 22.88 -3.68 -3.68
C LEU A 14 23.80 -2.71 -4.44
N GLY A 15 24.93 -2.33 -3.84
CA GLY A 15 25.96 -1.49 -4.44
C GLY A 15 26.82 -2.18 -5.50
N GLU A 16 26.85 -3.52 -5.59
CA GLU A 16 27.84 -4.22 -6.43
C GLU A 16 27.52 -4.26 -7.93
N ARG A 17 26.27 -4.00 -8.36
CA ARG A 17 25.88 -4.11 -9.79
C ARG A 17 25.21 -2.87 -10.37
N CYS A 18 24.01 -2.54 -9.86
CA CYS A 18 23.18 -1.47 -10.42
C CYS A 18 23.31 -0.18 -9.59
N SER A 19 24.55 0.25 -9.32
CA SER A 19 24.84 1.41 -8.48
C SER A 19 25.89 2.32 -9.11
N VAL A 20 26.10 3.49 -8.53
CA VAL A 20 27.24 4.36 -8.89
C VAL A 20 28.54 3.80 -8.28
N ASP A 21 28.46 3.06 -7.18
CA ASP A 21 29.60 2.49 -6.48
C ASP A 21 30.26 1.36 -7.28
N SER A 22 29.48 0.60 -8.06
CA SER A 22 29.99 -0.49 -8.92
C SER A 22 30.85 0.00 -10.09
N LEU A 23 30.87 1.31 -10.38
CA LEU A 23 31.80 1.88 -11.36
C LEU A 23 33.25 1.90 -10.85
N TYR A 24 33.46 1.76 -9.54
CA TYR A 24 34.76 1.88 -8.89
C TYR A 24 35.31 0.56 -8.35
N ASP A 25 34.51 -0.52 -8.38
CA ASP A 25 34.89 -1.84 -7.87
C ASP A 25 34.73 -2.89 -8.97
N GLU A 26 35.80 -3.61 -9.30
CA GLU A 26 35.84 -4.52 -10.46
C GLU A 26 35.37 -5.96 -10.15
N GLY A 27 35.03 -6.24 -8.90
CA GLY A 27 34.62 -7.58 -8.44
C GLY A 27 33.21 -7.60 -7.87
N HIS A 28 32.38 -8.54 -8.32
CA HIS A 28 31.09 -8.81 -7.71
C HIS A 28 30.83 -10.32 -7.62
N ASP A 29 30.17 -10.75 -6.57
CA ASP A 29 29.78 -12.15 -6.43
C ASP A 29 28.60 -12.46 -7.37
N GLU A 30 28.66 -13.57 -8.10
CA GLU A 30 27.55 -14.02 -8.94
C GLU A 30 26.33 -14.49 -8.13
N ARG A 31 26.53 -14.83 -6.84
CA ARG A 31 25.50 -15.40 -5.97
C ARG A 31 25.61 -14.89 -4.55
N VAL A 32 24.52 -14.31 -4.06
CA VAL A 32 24.41 -13.79 -2.69
C VAL A 32 23.56 -14.72 -1.83
N VAL A 33 24.19 -15.45 -0.91
CA VAL A 33 23.51 -16.32 0.07
C VAL A 33 23.83 -15.82 1.48
N SER A 34 22.83 -15.24 2.14
CA SER A 34 22.98 -14.72 3.50
C SER A 34 21.66 -14.80 4.27
N LEU A 35 21.72 -14.60 5.59
CA LEU A 35 20.51 -14.44 6.40
C LEU A 35 19.66 -13.25 5.95
N ALA A 36 20.29 -12.21 5.38
CA ALA A 36 19.58 -11.05 4.85
C ALA A 36 18.82 -11.38 3.57
N SER A 37 19.42 -12.13 2.63
CA SER A 37 18.71 -12.56 1.42
C SER A 37 17.59 -13.56 1.74
N ALA A 38 17.82 -14.47 2.68
CA ALA A 38 16.78 -15.34 3.22
C ALA A 38 15.64 -14.52 3.87
N GLY A 39 15.96 -13.54 4.72
CA GLY A 39 14.98 -12.68 5.38
C GLY A 39 14.14 -11.86 4.40
N LEU A 40 14.78 -11.32 3.35
CA LEU A 40 14.10 -10.60 2.28
C LEU A 40 13.06 -11.46 1.55
N LEU A 41 13.37 -12.73 1.26
CA LEU A 41 12.46 -13.64 0.56
C LEU A 41 11.39 -14.21 1.50
N VAL A 42 11.80 -14.73 2.66
CA VAL A 42 10.89 -15.36 3.64
C VAL A 42 9.82 -14.38 4.09
N GLN A 43 10.16 -13.11 4.35
CA GLN A 43 9.14 -12.13 4.77
C GLN A 43 8.02 -11.98 3.75
N VAL A 44 8.31 -12.08 2.44
CA VAL A 44 7.31 -11.86 1.37
C VAL A 44 6.39 -13.05 1.30
N VAL A 45 6.94 -14.27 1.34
CA VAL A 45 6.16 -15.51 1.43
C VAL A 45 5.30 -15.51 2.68
N VAL A 46 5.84 -15.14 3.85
CA VAL A 46 5.08 -15.08 5.11
C VAL A 46 3.92 -14.09 5.00
N ILE A 47 4.10 -12.93 4.36
CA ILE A 47 3.01 -11.97 4.13
C ILE A 47 1.90 -12.60 3.29
N TYR A 48 2.23 -13.25 2.18
CA TYR A 48 1.22 -13.90 1.32
C TYR A 48 0.52 -15.06 2.04
N THR A 49 1.26 -15.92 2.73
CA THR A 49 0.70 -17.01 3.53
C THR A 49 -0.20 -16.49 4.64
N ALA A 50 0.22 -15.47 5.39
CA ALA A 50 -0.63 -14.88 6.44
C ALA A 50 -1.91 -14.27 5.84
N ASN A 51 -1.80 -13.58 4.69
CA ASN A 51 -2.97 -13.05 3.98
C ASN A 51 -3.92 -14.16 3.53
N ALA A 52 -3.38 -15.27 3.00
CA ALA A 52 -4.16 -16.45 2.63
C ALA A 52 -4.89 -17.05 3.84
N LEU A 53 -4.20 -17.18 4.98
CA LEU A 53 -4.79 -17.68 6.22
C LEU A 53 -5.89 -16.77 6.78
N PHE A 54 -5.77 -15.45 6.64
CA PHE A 54 -6.86 -14.53 6.98
C PHE A 54 -8.06 -14.71 6.04
N LYS A 55 -7.82 -14.89 4.74
CA LYS A 55 -8.89 -15.08 3.73
C LYS A 55 -9.59 -16.44 3.83
N LEU A 56 -8.89 -17.48 4.27
CA LEU A 56 -9.48 -18.78 4.59
C LEU A 56 -10.54 -18.72 5.69
N ARG A 57 -10.55 -17.65 6.51
CA ARG A 57 -11.57 -17.40 7.53
C ARG A 57 -12.82 -16.68 6.98
N GLY A 58 -12.85 -16.34 5.68
CA GLY A 58 -13.97 -15.69 5.00
C GLY A 58 -14.70 -16.61 4.03
N GLU A 59 -16.02 -16.52 3.99
CA GLU A 59 -16.89 -17.25 3.07
C GLU A 59 -16.82 -16.72 1.64
N LEU A 60 -16.62 -15.41 1.40
CA LEU A 60 -16.60 -14.88 0.02
C LEU A 60 -15.36 -15.37 -0.74
N TRP A 61 -14.21 -15.45 -0.07
CA TRP A 61 -12.98 -15.98 -0.67
C TRP A 61 -13.07 -17.48 -0.95
N THR A 62 -13.61 -18.25 0.00
CA THR A 62 -13.77 -19.70 -0.19
C THR A 62 -14.81 -20.03 -1.25
N ARG A 63 -15.82 -19.17 -1.46
CA ARG A 63 -16.79 -19.29 -2.55
C ARG A 63 -16.28 -18.84 -3.92
N GLY A 64 -15.20 -18.06 -4.00
CA GLY A 64 -14.68 -17.59 -5.29
C GLY A 64 -15.29 -16.27 -5.77
N VAL A 65 -15.90 -15.47 -4.89
CA VAL A 65 -16.67 -14.25 -5.25
C VAL A 65 -16.15 -12.97 -4.60
N ALA A 66 -15.07 -13.04 -3.80
CA ALA A 66 -14.60 -11.88 -3.04
C ALA A 66 -14.06 -10.75 -3.93
N VAL A 67 -13.34 -11.07 -5.01
CA VAL A 67 -12.88 -10.06 -5.97
C VAL A 67 -14.04 -9.33 -6.64
N GLU A 68 -15.18 -9.98 -6.90
CA GLU A 68 -16.37 -9.29 -7.42
C GLU A 68 -16.88 -8.24 -6.44
N TYR A 69 -16.99 -8.60 -5.15
CA TYR A 69 -17.32 -7.64 -4.10
C TYR A 69 -16.32 -6.49 -4.03
N VAL A 70 -15.02 -6.76 -4.15
CA VAL A 70 -13.99 -5.72 -4.17
C VAL A 70 -14.18 -4.75 -5.34
N PHE A 71 -14.51 -5.25 -6.54
CA PHE A 71 -14.74 -4.41 -7.72
C PHE A 71 -16.10 -3.69 -7.71
N SER A 72 -17.04 -4.10 -6.86
CA SER A 72 -18.27 -3.35 -6.62
C SER A 72 -18.06 -2.10 -5.74
N LEU A 73 -16.89 -1.96 -5.10
CA LEU A 73 -16.51 -0.80 -4.31
C LEU A 73 -15.91 0.26 -5.24
N HIS A 74 -16.73 1.21 -5.69
CA HIS A 74 -16.35 2.20 -6.70
C HIS A 74 -15.31 3.20 -6.18
N ASN A 75 -15.21 3.40 -4.87
CA ASN A 75 -14.10 4.17 -4.28
C ASN A 75 -12.72 3.48 -4.40
N LEU A 76 -12.68 2.21 -4.83
CA LEU A 76 -11.46 1.44 -4.99
C LEU A 76 -11.14 1.09 -6.45
N THR A 77 -12.03 1.34 -7.40
CA THR A 77 -11.76 1.14 -8.83
C THR A 77 -11.14 2.39 -9.46
N THR A 78 -10.36 2.22 -10.54
CA THR A 78 -9.76 3.32 -11.33
C THR A 78 -9.44 2.85 -12.74
N PHE A 79 -9.23 3.78 -13.68
CA PHE A 79 -8.94 3.53 -15.09
C PHE A 79 -9.87 2.49 -15.73
N VAL A 80 -9.37 1.28 -16.02
CA VAL A 80 -10.13 0.20 -16.65
C VAL A 80 -10.88 -0.68 -15.64
N GLY A 81 -10.80 -0.36 -14.35
CA GLY A 81 -11.48 -1.08 -13.27
C GLY A 81 -12.99 -1.12 -13.42
N ASP A 82 -13.63 0.02 -13.74
CA ASP A 82 -15.09 0.11 -13.94
C ASP A 82 -15.57 -0.66 -15.18
N ALA A 83 -14.70 -0.81 -16.18
CA ALA A 83 -14.97 -1.67 -17.32
C ALA A 83 -14.88 -3.14 -16.93
N LEU A 84 -13.84 -3.54 -16.19
CA LEU A 84 -13.64 -4.91 -15.72
C LEU A 84 -14.72 -5.35 -14.73
N ALA A 85 -15.22 -4.44 -13.88
CA ALA A 85 -16.31 -4.68 -12.93
C ALA A 85 -17.59 -5.24 -13.58
N ARG A 86 -17.80 -4.98 -14.88
CA ARG A 86 -18.96 -5.46 -15.65
C ARG A 86 -18.86 -6.93 -16.08
N TYR A 87 -17.75 -7.62 -15.79
CA TYR A 87 -17.54 -9.01 -16.18
C TYR A 87 -17.32 -9.93 -14.97
N PRO A 88 -18.37 -10.24 -14.18
CA PRO A 88 -18.27 -11.05 -12.97
C PRO A 88 -17.56 -12.39 -13.15
N THR A 89 -17.79 -13.07 -14.27
CA THR A 89 -17.15 -14.36 -14.56
C THR A 89 -15.63 -14.24 -14.60
N ILE A 90 -15.08 -13.15 -15.15
CA ILE A 90 -13.64 -12.91 -15.18
C ILE A 90 -13.14 -12.64 -13.75
N LEU A 91 -13.88 -11.86 -12.97
CA LEU A 91 -13.55 -11.56 -11.57
C LEU A 91 -13.51 -12.83 -10.70
N HIS A 92 -14.44 -13.77 -10.89
CA HIS A 92 -14.43 -15.06 -10.19
C HIS A 92 -13.22 -15.93 -10.56
N VAL A 93 -12.80 -15.89 -11.84
CA VAL A 93 -11.57 -16.56 -12.28
C VAL A 93 -10.36 -15.92 -11.60
N PHE A 94 -10.27 -14.59 -11.58
CA PHE A 94 -9.21 -13.88 -10.87
C PHE A 94 -9.23 -14.13 -9.37
N ASP A 95 -10.39 -14.26 -8.74
CA ASP A 95 -10.53 -14.59 -7.32
C ASP A 95 -9.87 -15.93 -7.00
N LYS A 96 -10.28 -16.98 -7.71
CA LYS A 96 -9.74 -18.33 -7.52
C LYS A 96 -8.26 -18.40 -7.84
N PHE A 97 -7.84 -17.73 -8.91
CA PHE A 97 -6.45 -17.67 -9.35
C PHE A 97 -5.57 -16.98 -8.30
N TRP A 98 -5.94 -15.76 -7.87
CA TRP A 98 -5.25 -15.02 -6.83
C TRP A 98 -5.19 -15.80 -5.52
N PHE A 99 -6.32 -16.37 -5.10
CA PHE A 99 -6.41 -17.11 -3.85
C PHE A 99 -5.51 -18.35 -3.85
N THR A 100 -5.50 -19.10 -4.95
CA THR A 100 -4.62 -20.27 -5.12
C THR A 100 -3.15 -19.87 -5.09
N MET A 101 -2.78 -18.77 -5.74
CA MET A 101 -1.40 -18.28 -5.73
C MET A 101 -0.92 -17.92 -4.32
N ILE A 102 -1.69 -17.17 -3.54
CA ILE A 102 -1.26 -16.77 -2.19
C ILE A 102 -1.19 -17.97 -1.22
N VAL A 103 -2.10 -18.95 -1.36
CA VAL A 103 -2.06 -20.22 -0.61
C VAL A 103 -0.80 -21.02 -0.96
N THR A 104 -0.41 -21.02 -2.24
CA THR A 104 0.78 -21.73 -2.73
C THR A 104 2.04 -20.86 -2.77
N SER A 105 2.04 -19.71 -2.10
CA SER A 105 3.13 -18.72 -2.19
C SER A 105 4.51 -19.25 -1.76
N ALA A 106 4.58 -20.32 -0.96
CA ALA A 106 5.85 -21.00 -0.65
C ALA A 106 6.58 -21.51 -1.91
N LEU A 107 5.85 -21.79 -2.99
CA LEU A 107 6.42 -22.17 -4.29
C LEU A 107 7.32 -21.09 -4.89
N LEU A 108 7.18 -19.82 -4.50
CA LEU A 108 8.11 -18.76 -4.89
C LEU A 108 9.56 -19.07 -4.48
N ILE A 109 9.76 -19.76 -3.36
CA ILE A 109 11.07 -20.20 -2.88
C ILE A 109 11.40 -21.62 -3.38
N LEU A 110 10.41 -22.52 -3.46
CA LEU A 110 10.66 -23.93 -3.78
C LEU A 110 10.91 -24.19 -5.27
N LEU A 111 10.21 -23.49 -6.16
CA LEU A 111 10.42 -23.60 -7.61
C LEU A 111 11.79 -23.03 -7.99
N THR A 112 12.36 -23.43 -9.13
CA THR A 112 13.65 -22.93 -9.63
C THR A 112 13.62 -22.70 -11.15
N GLY A 113 14.58 -21.93 -11.67
CA GLY A 113 14.68 -21.64 -13.11
C GLY A 113 13.38 -21.05 -13.68
N TRP A 114 13.01 -21.47 -14.90
CA TRP A 114 11.83 -20.97 -15.61
C TRP A 114 10.49 -21.22 -14.89
N SER A 115 10.39 -22.26 -14.07
CA SER A 115 9.18 -22.50 -13.27
C SER A 115 8.98 -21.41 -12.23
N ARG A 116 10.06 -20.96 -11.57
CA ARG A 116 10.02 -19.80 -10.67
C ARG A 116 9.73 -18.52 -11.43
N VAL A 117 10.32 -18.33 -12.61
CA VAL A 117 10.04 -17.17 -13.48
C VAL A 117 8.55 -17.07 -13.78
N ALA A 118 7.95 -18.16 -14.27
CA ALA A 118 6.54 -18.20 -14.60
C ALA A 118 5.70 -17.85 -13.36
N PHE A 119 5.93 -18.51 -12.23
CA PHE A 119 5.14 -18.29 -11.02
C PHE A 119 5.29 -16.87 -10.44
N ALA A 120 6.52 -16.33 -10.36
CA ALA A 120 6.75 -14.96 -9.92
C ALA A 120 6.13 -13.94 -10.89
N SER A 121 6.15 -14.21 -12.19
CA SER A 121 5.52 -13.35 -13.21
C SER A 121 4.01 -13.31 -13.08
N LEU A 122 3.37 -14.41 -12.65
CA LEU A 122 1.93 -14.40 -12.34
C LEU A 122 1.62 -13.44 -11.19
N PHE A 123 2.43 -13.45 -10.12
CA PHE A 123 2.28 -12.52 -9.00
C PHE A 123 2.48 -11.07 -9.43
N ILE A 124 3.54 -10.80 -10.20
CA ILE A 124 3.83 -9.47 -10.75
C ILE A 124 2.66 -9.00 -11.63
N GLY A 125 2.16 -9.88 -12.50
CA GLY A 125 1.03 -9.60 -13.40
C GLY A 125 -0.25 -9.28 -12.63
N MET A 126 -0.57 -10.01 -11.55
CA MET A 126 -1.73 -9.71 -10.72
C MET A 126 -1.62 -8.37 -10.02
N HIS A 127 -0.45 -8.01 -9.45
CA HIS A 127 -0.25 -6.69 -8.86
C HIS A 127 -0.25 -5.57 -9.91
N PHE A 128 0.28 -5.82 -11.10
CA PHE A 128 0.21 -4.86 -12.20
C PHE A 128 -1.23 -4.66 -12.66
N GLY A 129 -2.03 -5.74 -12.74
CA GLY A 129 -3.47 -5.67 -12.96
C GLY A 129 -4.16 -4.80 -11.90
N MET A 130 -3.89 -5.05 -10.61
CA MET A 130 -4.40 -4.21 -9.52
C MET A 130 -3.99 -2.75 -9.65
N PHE A 131 -2.77 -2.45 -10.09
CA PHE A 131 -2.33 -1.07 -10.34
C PHE A 131 -3.15 -0.38 -11.45
N LEU A 132 -3.52 -1.13 -12.49
CA LEU A 132 -4.32 -0.61 -13.61
C LEU A 132 -5.83 -0.56 -13.33
N THR A 133 -6.34 -1.32 -12.36
CA THR A 133 -7.79 -1.44 -12.13
C THR A 133 -8.23 -0.91 -10.77
N MET A 134 -7.32 -0.74 -9.82
CA MET A 134 -7.66 -0.40 -8.44
C MET A 134 -6.84 0.74 -7.84
N HIS A 135 -7.50 1.60 -7.10
CA HIS A 135 -6.92 2.75 -6.41
C HIS A 135 -6.35 2.37 -5.04
N LEU A 136 -5.27 1.56 -5.04
CA LEU A 136 -4.60 1.06 -3.82
C LEU A 136 -3.35 1.85 -3.43
N GLY A 137 -3.14 3.02 -4.04
CA GLY A 137 -1.95 3.84 -3.84
C GLY A 137 -0.67 3.12 -4.28
N LEU A 138 0.41 3.26 -3.50
CA LEU A 138 1.72 2.65 -3.81
C LEU A 138 1.79 1.14 -3.55
N PHE A 139 0.74 0.54 -2.99
CA PHE A 139 0.78 -0.86 -2.56
C PHE A 139 1.19 -1.83 -3.69
N PRO A 140 0.56 -1.82 -4.88
CA PRO A 140 0.89 -2.78 -5.92
C PRO A 140 2.33 -2.62 -6.44
N LEU A 141 2.83 -1.38 -6.55
CA LEU A 141 4.21 -1.11 -6.98
C LEU A 141 5.25 -1.62 -5.97
N ILE A 142 4.97 -1.44 -4.67
CA ILE A 142 5.82 -1.97 -3.59
C ILE A 142 5.81 -3.51 -3.62
N SER A 143 4.65 -4.11 -3.89
CA SER A 143 4.51 -5.57 -4.04
C SER A 143 5.30 -6.12 -5.22
N ILE A 144 5.22 -5.47 -6.39
CA ILE A 144 6.03 -5.82 -7.57
C ILE A 144 7.52 -5.73 -7.23
N THR A 145 7.95 -4.64 -6.58
CA THR A 145 9.36 -4.44 -6.19
C THR A 145 9.86 -5.58 -5.29
N ALA A 146 9.04 -6.05 -4.35
CA ALA A 146 9.41 -7.17 -3.49
C ALA A 146 9.38 -8.55 -4.17
N LEU A 147 8.77 -8.65 -5.35
CA LEU A 147 8.76 -9.87 -6.16
C LEU A 147 9.98 -9.96 -7.09
N LEU A 148 10.64 -8.83 -7.41
CA LEU A 148 11.84 -8.82 -8.25
C LEU A 148 12.96 -9.76 -7.74
N PRO A 149 13.25 -9.84 -6.42
CA PRO A 149 14.25 -10.78 -5.90
C PRO A 149 13.92 -12.26 -6.11
N PHE A 150 12.66 -12.60 -6.44
CA PHE A 150 12.27 -13.97 -6.77
C PHE A 150 12.54 -14.33 -8.23
N LEU A 151 12.86 -13.37 -9.09
CA LEU A 151 13.28 -13.64 -10.45
C LEU A 151 14.71 -14.23 -10.43
N PRO A 152 14.91 -15.48 -10.91
CA PRO A 152 16.22 -16.13 -10.93
C PRO A 152 17.19 -15.49 -11.93
N SER A 153 18.48 -15.86 -11.84
CA SER A 153 19.56 -15.29 -12.68
C SER A 153 19.25 -15.31 -14.17
N VAL A 154 18.61 -16.36 -14.70
CA VAL A 154 18.24 -16.46 -16.14
C VAL A 154 17.48 -15.24 -16.68
N VAL A 155 16.70 -14.54 -15.83
CA VAL A 155 16.02 -13.30 -16.19
C VAL A 155 17.01 -12.14 -16.20
N TRP A 156 17.78 -11.98 -15.12
CA TRP A 156 18.77 -10.91 -14.98
C TRP A 156 19.88 -11.02 -16.03
N ASP A 157 20.39 -12.21 -16.32
CA ASP A 157 21.37 -12.47 -17.38
C ASP A 157 20.81 -12.10 -18.78
N SER A 158 19.49 -12.15 -18.95
CA SER A 158 18.83 -11.72 -20.19
C SER A 158 18.63 -10.21 -20.24
N VAL A 159 18.34 -9.60 -19.10
CA VAL A 159 18.26 -8.13 -18.96
C VAL A 159 19.62 -7.50 -19.18
N ASP A 160 20.68 -8.05 -18.57
CA ASP A 160 22.05 -7.56 -18.69
C ASP A 160 22.48 -7.59 -20.16
N ARG A 161 22.26 -8.69 -20.88
CA ARG A 161 22.54 -8.79 -22.33
C ARG A 161 21.80 -7.76 -23.19
N PHE A 162 20.63 -7.31 -22.76
CA PHE A 162 19.84 -6.30 -23.49
C PHE A 162 20.25 -4.86 -23.14
N VAL A 163 20.59 -4.64 -21.87
CA VAL A 163 20.91 -3.32 -21.32
C VAL A 163 22.37 -2.94 -21.58
N GLU A 164 23.29 -3.89 -21.53
CA GLU A 164 24.74 -3.68 -21.69
C GLU A 164 25.11 -2.94 -23.00
N PRO A 165 24.52 -3.24 -24.18
CA PRO A 165 24.79 -2.46 -25.39
C PRO A 165 24.29 -1.01 -25.33
N VAL A 166 23.13 -0.77 -24.69
CA VAL A 166 22.52 0.57 -24.57
C VAL A 166 23.29 1.42 -23.55
N VAL A 167 23.70 0.78 -22.46
CA VAL A 167 24.50 1.40 -21.41
C VAL A 167 25.92 1.63 -21.90
N GLY A 168 26.56 0.67 -22.57
CA GLY A 168 27.91 0.83 -23.13
C GLY A 168 27.97 1.85 -24.29
N ALA A 169 26.88 2.07 -25.01
CA ALA A 169 26.80 3.12 -26.05
C ALA A 169 26.82 4.56 -25.48
N LEU A 170 26.49 4.73 -24.19
CA LEU A 170 26.62 6.01 -23.50
C LEU A 170 28.05 6.14 -22.97
N ASP A 171 28.82 7.08 -23.55
CA ASP A 171 30.24 7.34 -23.27
C ASP A 171 30.58 7.18 -21.78
N GLU A 172 31.23 6.06 -21.47
CA GLU A 172 31.58 5.61 -20.13
C GLU A 172 32.45 6.65 -19.41
N ALA A 173 33.34 7.32 -20.14
CA ALA A 173 34.18 8.41 -19.63
C ALA A 173 33.35 9.65 -19.25
N ARG A 174 32.30 9.96 -20.02
CA ARG A 174 31.40 11.08 -19.75
C ARG A 174 30.49 10.82 -18.55
N ARG A 175 30.08 9.56 -18.34
CA ARG A 175 29.36 9.12 -17.14
C ARG A 175 30.24 9.14 -15.91
N MET A 176 31.44 8.57 -16.01
CA MET A 176 32.37 8.51 -14.89
C MET A 176 32.72 9.91 -14.38
N SER A 177 33.08 10.81 -15.31
CA SER A 177 33.40 12.21 -14.98
C SER A 177 32.19 13.02 -14.48
N TRP A 178 30.95 12.67 -14.84
CA TRP A 178 29.76 13.27 -14.25
C TRP A 178 29.53 12.74 -12.82
N CYS A 179 29.61 11.43 -12.62
CA CYS A 179 29.45 10.77 -11.33
C CYS A 179 30.50 11.24 -10.31
N GLU A 180 31.77 11.33 -10.68
CA GLU A 180 32.84 11.83 -9.80
C GLU A 180 32.60 13.27 -9.35
N ARG A 181 32.02 14.11 -10.22
CA ARG A 181 31.67 15.51 -9.90
C ARG A 181 30.43 15.62 -9.02
N ALA A 182 29.43 14.80 -9.26
CA ALA A 182 28.16 14.84 -8.51
C ALA A 182 28.25 14.10 -7.16
N PHE A 183 29.08 13.06 -7.07
CA PHE A 183 29.22 12.18 -5.91
C PHE A 183 30.70 11.97 -5.58
N PRO A 184 31.36 12.93 -4.91
CA PRO A 184 32.75 12.78 -4.48
C PRO A 184 32.85 11.59 -3.53
N HIS A 185 33.74 10.65 -3.83
CA HIS A 185 33.92 9.44 -3.04
C HIS A 185 34.29 9.78 -1.58
N PRO A 186 33.48 9.40 -0.58
CA PRO A 186 33.91 9.47 0.81
C PRO A 186 35.01 8.44 1.00
N ARG A 187 36.26 8.90 1.11
CA ARG A 187 37.39 8.05 1.52
C ARG A 187 37.11 7.55 2.93
N THR A 188 36.64 6.32 3.05
CA THR A 188 36.48 5.68 4.35
C THR A 188 37.85 5.61 5.03
N PRO A 189 38.01 6.17 6.24
CA PRO A 189 39.26 6.06 6.96
C PRO A 189 39.60 4.57 7.16
N LYS A 190 40.86 4.17 6.94
CA LYS A 190 41.37 2.82 7.26
C LYS A 190 41.26 2.46 8.76
N VAL A 191 40.83 3.41 9.59
CA VAL A 191 40.68 3.26 11.03
C VAL A 191 39.25 2.84 11.32
N LEU A 192 39.04 1.53 11.49
CA LEU A 192 38.12 0.88 12.45
C LEU A 192 37.96 -0.62 12.11
N ASN A 193 39.04 -1.32 11.75
CA ASN A 193 38.99 -2.76 11.48
C ASN A 193 38.43 -3.55 12.69
N ASP A 194 38.72 -3.13 13.92
CA ASP A 194 38.19 -3.78 15.13
C ASP A 194 36.67 -3.59 15.28
N VAL A 195 36.14 -2.40 14.96
CA VAL A 195 34.70 -2.15 14.98
C VAL A 195 34.00 -2.82 13.81
N ARG A 196 34.62 -2.88 12.63
CA ARG A 196 34.12 -3.64 11.49
C ARG A 196 34.01 -5.13 11.83
N GLN A 197 35.06 -5.72 12.41
CA GLN A 197 35.03 -7.11 12.88
C GLN A 197 33.97 -7.33 13.96
N GLY A 198 33.79 -6.37 14.87
CA GLY A 198 32.70 -6.39 15.86
C GLY A 198 31.31 -6.39 15.22
N ILE A 199 31.08 -5.52 14.24
CA ILE A 199 29.83 -5.44 13.47
C ILE A 199 29.58 -6.75 12.72
N GLU A 200 30.59 -7.28 12.03
CA GLU A 200 30.50 -8.55 11.29
C GLU A 200 30.15 -9.73 12.20
N ARG A 201 30.65 -9.77 13.45
CA ARG A 201 30.30 -10.80 14.43
C ARG A 201 28.87 -10.69 14.94
N ILE A 202 28.35 -9.49 15.14
CA ILE A 202 27.02 -9.26 15.70
C ILE A 202 25.92 -9.31 14.62
N THR A 203 26.24 -8.98 13.38
CA THR A 203 25.29 -8.92 12.26
C THR A 203 24.46 -10.20 12.10
N PRO A 204 25.03 -11.41 12.11
CA PRO A 204 24.26 -12.65 12.01
C PRO A 204 23.25 -12.82 13.15
N LEU A 205 23.59 -12.40 14.38
CA LEU A 205 22.69 -12.45 15.53
C LEU A 205 21.52 -11.49 15.35
N ILE A 206 21.79 -10.27 14.88
CA ILE A 206 20.75 -9.27 14.56
C ILE A 206 19.84 -9.80 13.45
N LEU A 207 20.40 -10.31 12.36
CA LEU A 207 19.60 -10.83 11.23
C LEU A 207 18.76 -12.04 11.62
N THR A 208 19.31 -12.94 12.44
CA THR A 208 18.57 -14.07 12.99
C THR A 208 17.42 -13.59 13.87
N PHE A 209 17.68 -12.64 14.78
CA PHE A 209 16.65 -12.04 15.61
C PHE A 209 15.55 -11.38 14.76
N LEU A 210 15.91 -10.58 13.76
CA LEU A 210 14.95 -9.92 12.85
C LEU A 210 14.10 -10.94 12.09
N LEU A 211 14.69 -12.03 11.61
CA LEU A 211 13.97 -13.09 10.91
C LEU A 211 12.98 -13.79 11.85
N VAL A 212 13.43 -14.18 13.04
CA VAL A 212 12.57 -14.79 14.07
C VAL A 212 11.46 -13.81 14.45
N PHE A 213 11.77 -12.53 14.62
CA PHE A 213 10.79 -11.50 14.92
C PHE A 213 9.71 -11.41 13.83
N VAL A 214 10.08 -11.42 12.54
CA VAL A 214 9.09 -11.44 11.44
C VAL A 214 8.16 -12.66 11.53
N LEU A 215 8.71 -13.84 11.82
CA LEU A 215 7.93 -15.07 11.92
C LEU A 215 6.98 -15.04 13.13
N VAL A 216 7.51 -14.70 14.32
CA VAL A 216 6.73 -14.61 15.57
C VAL A 216 5.66 -13.54 15.47
N TRP A 217 5.99 -12.37 14.90
CA TRP A 217 5.04 -11.27 14.70
C TRP A 217 3.84 -11.71 13.85
N ASN A 218 4.09 -12.37 12.72
CA ASN A 218 3.00 -12.85 11.87
C ASN A 218 2.20 -13.97 12.55
N ALA A 219 2.84 -14.88 13.29
CA ALA A 219 2.15 -15.89 14.08
C ALA A 219 1.25 -15.26 15.17
N ALA A 220 1.71 -14.20 15.83
CA ALA A 220 0.92 -13.42 16.78
C ALA A 220 -0.26 -12.73 16.08
N THR A 221 -0.07 -12.10 14.91
CA THR A 221 -1.18 -11.48 14.16
C THR A 221 -2.26 -12.48 13.75
N LEU A 222 -1.90 -13.75 13.57
CA LEU A 222 -2.82 -14.84 13.25
C LEU A 222 -3.51 -15.42 14.49
N GLY A 223 -3.06 -15.06 15.70
CA GLY A 223 -3.55 -15.58 16.97
C GLY A 223 -2.94 -16.92 17.39
N TYR A 224 -1.85 -17.36 16.76
CA TYR A 224 -1.16 -18.60 17.12
C TYR A 224 -0.18 -18.44 18.28
N VAL A 225 0.31 -17.21 18.50
CA VAL A 225 1.21 -16.86 19.60
C VAL A 225 0.53 -15.74 20.41
N ARG A 226 0.48 -15.89 21.73
CA ARG A 226 -0.02 -14.85 22.62
C ARG A 226 1.06 -13.81 22.85
N THR A 227 0.73 -12.54 22.67
CA THR A 227 1.60 -11.42 23.05
C THR A 227 1.41 -11.09 24.54
N PRO A 228 2.48 -10.78 25.28
CA PRO A 228 2.33 -10.28 26.66
C PRO A 228 1.51 -8.98 26.67
N GLU A 229 0.68 -8.77 27.69
CA GLU A 229 -0.20 -7.58 27.81
C GLU A 229 0.58 -6.26 27.65
N GLN A 230 1.81 -6.19 28.21
CA GLN A 230 2.66 -5.00 28.11
C GLN A 230 3.05 -4.65 26.67
N VAL A 231 3.14 -5.65 25.79
CA VAL A 231 3.41 -5.45 24.37
C VAL A 231 2.14 -5.02 23.64
N GLU A 232 0.98 -5.60 23.98
CA GLU A 232 -0.31 -5.25 23.37
C GLU A 232 -0.71 -3.80 23.65
N ASP A 233 -0.43 -3.30 24.86
CA ASP A 233 -0.67 -1.91 25.25
C ASP A 233 0.18 -0.90 24.45
N THR A 234 1.34 -1.32 23.94
CA THR A 234 2.26 -0.44 23.20
C THR A 234 2.12 -0.61 21.69
N VAL A 235 2.00 -1.85 21.21
CA VAL A 235 1.93 -2.20 19.80
C VAL A 235 1.01 -3.41 19.62
N ASN A 236 -0.24 -3.15 19.21
CA ASN A 236 -1.20 -4.21 18.93
C ASN A 236 -0.87 -4.93 17.59
N PRO A 237 -0.54 -6.22 17.59
CA PRO A 237 -0.24 -6.96 16.35
C PRO A 237 -1.43 -6.98 15.36
N ALA A 238 -2.67 -6.92 15.87
CA ALA A 238 -3.87 -6.91 15.05
C ALA A 238 -4.03 -5.63 14.21
N GLU A 239 -3.39 -4.53 14.61
CA GLU A 239 -3.36 -3.27 13.84
C GLU A 239 -2.31 -3.30 12.72
N HIS A 240 -1.31 -4.19 12.82
CA HIS A 240 -0.19 -4.30 11.89
C HIS A 240 -0.18 -5.60 11.09
N ARG A 241 -1.35 -6.22 10.92
CA ARG A 241 -1.54 -7.44 10.13
C ARG A 241 -1.68 -7.16 8.64
N TRP A 242 -1.32 -8.16 7.84
CA TRP A 242 -1.46 -8.15 6.38
C TRP A 242 -2.80 -8.75 5.94
N SER A 243 -3.90 -8.08 6.28
CA SER A 243 -5.28 -8.58 6.09
C SER A 243 -6.09 -7.78 5.08
N MET A 244 -5.46 -7.28 4.01
CA MET A 244 -6.17 -6.52 2.99
C MET A 244 -7.30 -7.37 2.36
N PHE A 245 -8.52 -6.83 2.38
CA PHE A 245 -9.76 -7.51 2.00
C PHE A 245 -9.96 -8.86 2.71
N ALA A 246 -9.53 -8.99 3.97
CA ALA A 246 -9.66 -10.21 4.75
C ALA A 246 -10.21 -9.90 6.16
N PRO A 247 -10.97 -10.82 6.80
CA PRO A 247 -11.41 -12.10 6.27
C PRO A 247 -12.41 -11.94 5.11
N GLU A 248 -13.15 -10.83 5.08
CA GLU A 248 -14.03 -10.46 3.96
C GLU A 248 -13.68 -9.08 3.43
N PRO A 249 -13.87 -8.82 2.12
CA PRO A 249 -13.95 -7.46 1.62
C PRO A 249 -15.10 -6.69 2.29
N ARG A 250 -15.06 -5.36 2.22
CA ARG A 250 -16.17 -4.54 2.71
C ARG A 250 -17.40 -4.79 1.85
N GLY A 251 -18.56 -4.98 2.47
CA GLY A 251 -19.86 -5.10 1.79
C GLY A 251 -20.64 -3.80 1.75
N THR A 252 -19.95 -2.66 1.81
CA THR A 252 -20.58 -1.34 1.84
C THR A 252 -19.63 -0.35 1.19
N ASP A 253 -20.15 0.30 0.15
CA ASP A 253 -19.55 1.45 -0.52
C ASP A 253 -20.18 2.76 -0.01
N GLY A 254 -19.72 3.89 -0.51
CA GLY A 254 -20.33 5.19 -0.23
C GLY A 254 -19.40 6.38 -0.42
N TRP A 255 -19.99 7.56 -0.32
CA TRP A 255 -19.34 8.85 -0.52
C TRP A 255 -19.73 9.84 0.57
N TYR A 256 -18.93 10.90 0.71
CA TYR A 256 -19.23 11.98 1.64
C TYR A 256 -20.06 13.06 0.95
N VAL A 257 -20.98 13.66 1.68
CA VAL A 257 -21.66 14.90 1.30
C VAL A 257 -21.57 15.81 2.50
N VAL A 258 -21.10 17.04 2.30
CA VAL A 258 -20.80 17.96 3.41
C VAL A 258 -21.58 19.27 3.26
N PRO A 259 -22.92 19.26 3.48
CA PRO A 259 -23.72 20.47 3.35
C PRO A 259 -23.30 21.52 4.38
N GLY A 260 -23.05 22.72 3.89
CA GLY A 260 -22.70 23.90 4.66
C GLY A 260 -23.66 25.04 4.38
N ARG A 261 -24.10 25.73 5.43
CA ARG A 261 -24.95 26.92 5.32
C ARG A 261 -24.09 28.18 5.46
N LEU A 262 -24.17 29.04 4.46
CA LEU A 262 -23.42 30.29 4.40
C LEU A 262 -24.16 31.42 5.14
N GLU A 263 -23.46 32.51 5.46
CA GLU A 263 -24.05 33.72 6.05
C GLU A 263 -25.14 34.32 5.15
N SER A 264 -24.95 34.26 3.83
CA SER A 264 -25.98 34.64 2.85
C SER A 264 -27.26 33.78 2.90
N GLY A 265 -27.26 32.67 3.64
CA GLY A 265 -28.35 31.71 3.73
C GLY A 265 -28.32 30.63 2.64
N ARG A 266 -27.44 30.74 1.64
CA ARG A 266 -27.24 29.71 0.60
C ARG A 266 -26.61 28.46 1.18
N GLU A 267 -26.96 27.31 0.60
CA GLU A 267 -26.40 26.00 0.95
C GLU A 267 -25.45 25.51 -0.13
N VAL A 268 -24.31 24.95 0.27
CA VAL A 268 -23.24 24.45 -0.60
C VAL A 268 -22.65 23.15 -0.05
N ASP A 269 -22.08 22.30 -0.90
CA ASP A 269 -21.17 21.26 -0.43
C ASP A 269 -19.83 21.91 -0.08
N ALA A 270 -19.57 22.04 1.21
CA ALA A 270 -18.39 22.74 1.73
C ALA A 270 -17.08 21.97 1.50
N PHE A 271 -17.13 20.67 1.23
CA PHE A 271 -15.95 19.85 0.97
C PHE A 271 -15.62 19.79 -0.52
N HIS A 272 -16.62 19.54 -1.37
CA HIS A 272 -16.46 19.46 -2.83
C HIS A 272 -16.58 20.82 -3.54
N ARG A 273 -16.96 21.88 -2.81
CA ARG A 273 -17.07 23.28 -3.30
C ARG A 273 -18.04 23.43 -4.47
N GLY A 274 -19.23 22.87 -4.31
CA GLY A 274 -20.27 22.88 -5.33
C GLY A 274 -21.68 22.90 -4.76
N ALA A 275 -22.66 22.59 -5.60
CA ALA A 275 -24.02 22.35 -5.15
C ALA A 275 -24.11 21.05 -4.35
N VAL A 276 -24.95 21.02 -3.31
CA VAL A 276 -25.20 19.79 -2.55
C VAL A 276 -25.89 18.77 -3.46
N ARG A 277 -25.24 17.62 -3.67
CA ARG A 277 -25.76 16.50 -4.44
C ARG A 277 -25.66 15.24 -3.59
N TRP A 278 -26.78 14.53 -3.48
CA TRP A 278 -26.87 13.31 -2.69
C TRP A 278 -26.63 12.05 -3.52
N ASP A 279 -26.78 12.15 -4.83
CA ASP A 279 -26.52 11.07 -5.77
C ASP A 279 -25.02 10.74 -5.79
N ARG A 280 -24.71 9.54 -6.28
CA ARG A 280 -23.32 9.08 -6.40
C ARG A 280 -22.52 10.06 -7.27
N PRO A 281 -21.33 10.51 -6.83
CA PRO A 281 -20.44 11.29 -7.66
C PRO A 281 -20.04 10.52 -8.92
N SER A 282 -19.91 11.23 -10.05
CA SER A 282 -19.56 10.64 -11.34
C SER A 282 -18.05 10.62 -11.62
N ASP A 283 -17.26 11.20 -10.74
CA ASP A 283 -15.80 11.30 -10.82
C ASP A 283 -15.10 10.05 -10.28
N GLU A 284 -13.93 9.75 -10.83
CA GLU A 284 -13.09 8.66 -10.35
C GLU A 284 -12.76 8.85 -8.87
N GLY A 285 -12.99 7.82 -8.05
CA GLY A 285 -12.75 7.88 -6.61
C GLY A 285 -13.86 8.58 -5.80
N LEU A 286 -15.09 8.69 -6.31
CA LEU A 286 -16.28 9.10 -5.55
C LEU A 286 -16.14 10.41 -4.74
N GLY A 287 -15.50 11.44 -5.31
CA GLY A 287 -15.30 12.72 -4.64
C GLY A 287 -14.12 12.78 -3.65
N PHE A 288 -13.37 11.70 -3.46
CA PHE A 288 -12.18 11.70 -2.60
C PHE A 288 -11.00 12.40 -3.28
N PRO A 289 -10.43 13.51 -2.75
CA PRO A 289 -9.42 14.27 -3.47
C PRO A 289 -8.08 13.53 -3.70
N THR A 290 -7.71 12.62 -2.80
CA THR A 290 -6.50 11.78 -2.92
C THR A 290 -6.71 10.46 -2.18
N HIS A 291 -5.85 9.46 -2.42
CA HIS A 291 -5.85 8.22 -1.63
C HIS A 291 -5.68 8.45 -0.11
N ARG A 292 -4.93 9.48 0.30
CA ARG A 292 -4.79 9.81 1.73
C ARG A 292 -6.11 10.33 2.31
N TRP A 293 -6.85 11.12 1.54
CA TRP A 293 -8.19 11.57 1.92
C TRP A 293 -9.16 10.40 2.00
N LEU A 294 -9.13 9.46 1.06
CA LEU A 294 -9.91 8.23 1.11
C LEU A 294 -9.65 7.48 2.42
N VAL A 295 -8.39 7.19 2.76
CA VAL A 295 -8.05 6.47 4.00
C VAL A 295 -8.53 7.23 5.25
N TYR A 296 -8.23 8.52 5.34
CA TYR A 296 -8.62 9.36 6.48
C TYR A 296 -10.14 9.43 6.66
N LEU A 297 -10.88 9.63 5.58
CA LEU A 297 -12.33 9.76 5.62
C LEU A 297 -13.01 8.41 5.92
N LEU A 298 -12.48 7.30 5.41
CA LEU A 298 -12.96 5.98 5.80
C LEU A 298 -12.79 5.71 7.30
N ASP A 299 -11.74 6.23 7.94
CA ASP A 299 -11.57 6.12 9.39
C ASP A 299 -12.61 6.93 10.18
N LEU A 300 -13.18 8.01 9.63
CA LEU A 300 -14.24 8.78 10.30
C LEU A 300 -15.50 7.93 10.58
N GLN A 301 -15.75 6.90 9.78
CA GLN A 301 -16.89 5.99 9.96
C GLN A 301 -16.71 5.03 11.13
N ARG A 302 -15.46 4.73 11.48
CA ARG A 302 -15.13 3.78 12.53
C ARG A 302 -15.40 4.41 13.89
N ARG A 303 -15.90 3.60 14.84
CA ARG A 303 -16.24 4.08 16.19
C ARG A 303 -15.00 4.54 16.97
N ASP A 304 -13.91 3.80 16.82
CA ASP A 304 -12.65 4.03 17.56
C ASP A 304 -11.99 5.38 17.23
N TYR A 305 -12.34 5.98 16.08
CA TYR A 305 -11.80 7.26 15.62
C TYR A 305 -12.81 8.42 15.73
N GLY A 306 -13.77 8.33 16.67
CA GLY A 306 -14.78 9.36 16.88
C GLY A 306 -14.21 10.76 17.14
N THR A 307 -13.00 10.85 17.71
CA THR A 307 -12.27 12.11 17.95
C THR A 307 -11.85 12.84 16.67
N LEU A 308 -11.76 12.15 15.54
CA LEU A 308 -11.42 12.75 14.25
C LEU A 308 -12.59 13.53 13.64
N ARG A 309 -13.85 13.19 13.96
CA ARG A 309 -15.03 13.78 13.32
C ARG A 309 -15.17 15.28 13.61
N PRO A 310 -15.08 15.75 14.88
CA PRO A 310 -15.14 17.19 15.16
C PRO A 310 -13.96 17.96 14.57
N ALA A 311 -12.78 17.32 14.46
CA ALA A 311 -11.59 17.90 13.86
C ALA A 311 -11.76 18.09 12.34
N PHE A 312 -12.34 17.11 11.65
CA PHE A 312 -12.66 17.23 10.22
C PHE A 312 -13.66 18.36 9.96
N ALA A 313 -14.78 18.40 10.70
CA ALA A 313 -15.77 19.48 10.54
C ALA A 313 -15.16 20.86 10.83
N LYS A 314 -14.28 20.97 11.83
CA LYS A 314 -13.54 22.21 12.11
C LYS A 314 -12.64 22.60 10.94
N TYR A 315 -11.90 21.65 10.37
CA TYR A 315 -11.07 21.87 9.20
C TYR A 315 -11.88 22.42 8.02
N VAL A 316 -13.05 21.85 7.74
CA VAL A 316 -13.92 22.32 6.65
C VAL A 316 -14.38 23.76 6.89
N CYS A 317 -14.84 24.10 8.11
CA CYS A 317 -15.18 25.49 8.47
C CYS A 317 -14.00 26.45 8.21
N GLN A 318 -12.82 26.12 8.77
CA GLN A 318 -11.64 26.98 8.69
C GLN A 318 -11.19 27.16 7.23
N ARG A 319 -11.08 26.05 6.50
CA ARG A 319 -10.61 26.06 5.12
C ARG A 319 -11.54 26.83 4.19
N TRP A 320 -12.85 26.72 4.38
CA TRP A 320 -13.83 27.47 3.60
C TRP A 320 -13.71 28.97 3.89
N ASN A 321 -13.80 29.36 5.17
CA ASN A 321 -13.80 30.77 5.58
C ASN A 321 -12.44 31.43 5.26
N GLU A 322 -11.32 30.71 5.27
CA GLU A 322 -10.04 31.26 4.81
C GLU A 322 -9.99 31.61 3.32
N THR A 323 -10.82 30.97 2.49
CA THR A 323 -10.69 31.03 1.02
C THR A 323 -11.88 31.64 0.30
N HIS A 324 -12.96 31.95 1.01
CA HIS A 324 -14.18 32.54 0.46
C HIS A 324 -14.60 33.76 1.27
N ASP A 325 -15.34 34.66 0.63
CA ASP A 325 -15.90 35.82 1.31
C ASP A 325 -17.12 35.42 2.15
N ASP A 326 -18.05 34.66 1.57
CA ASP A 326 -19.27 34.22 2.26
C ASP A 326 -18.93 33.09 3.24
N ASP A 327 -18.91 33.40 4.53
CA ASP A 327 -18.45 32.49 5.58
C ASP A 327 -19.51 31.40 5.85
N LEU A 328 -19.05 30.19 6.18
CA LEU A 328 -19.89 29.15 6.74
C LEU A 328 -20.32 29.51 8.15
N THR A 329 -21.61 29.32 8.42
CA THR A 329 -22.22 29.41 9.76
C THR A 329 -22.38 28.04 10.39
N ASN A 330 -22.62 27.01 9.58
CA ASN A 330 -22.78 25.63 10.03
C ASN A 330 -22.33 24.65 8.94
N VAL A 331 -21.82 23.49 9.35
CA VAL A 331 -21.51 22.37 8.47
C VAL A 331 -22.01 21.06 9.07
N SER A 332 -22.65 20.25 8.25
CA SER A 332 -23.01 18.87 8.58
C SER A 332 -22.23 17.93 7.67
N VAL A 333 -21.66 16.87 8.25
CA VAL A 333 -20.91 15.85 7.52
C VAL A 333 -21.77 14.60 7.44
N TYR A 334 -22.17 14.22 6.23
CA TYR A 334 -22.89 12.98 5.96
C TYR A 334 -22.02 11.99 5.21
N TYR A 335 -22.20 10.72 5.51
CA TYR A 335 -21.76 9.61 4.67
C TYR A 335 -22.99 8.97 4.03
N VAL A 336 -23.06 9.00 2.72
CA VAL A 336 -24.09 8.31 1.95
C VAL A 336 -23.65 6.87 1.78
N ARG A 337 -24.18 6.01 2.65
CA ARG A 337 -23.86 4.59 2.73
C ARG A 337 -24.63 3.83 1.67
N GLN A 338 -23.94 2.97 0.94
CA GLN A 338 -24.55 2.09 -0.04
C GLN A 338 -24.11 0.65 0.18
N PRO A 339 -24.95 -0.21 0.78
CA PRO A 339 -24.63 -1.62 0.92
C PRO A 339 -24.48 -2.29 -0.43
N THR A 340 -23.38 -3.03 -0.61
CA THR A 340 -23.12 -3.80 -1.82
C THR A 340 -24.13 -4.92 -1.95
N ARG A 341 -24.82 -4.99 -3.08
CA ARG A 341 -25.69 -6.10 -3.47
C ARG A 341 -25.41 -6.45 -4.92
N LEU A 342 -24.81 -7.62 -5.13
CA LEU A 342 -24.55 -8.14 -6.48
C LEU A 342 -25.85 -8.40 -7.24
N ASP A 343 -26.92 -8.77 -6.51
CA ASP A 343 -28.25 -9.00 -7.04
C ASP A 343 -29.24 -7.94 -6.53
N GLY A 344 -29.77 -7.13 -7.46
CA GLY A 344 -30.85 -6.19 -7.20
C GLY A 344 -30.41 -4.76 -6.86
N PRO A 345 -31.36 -3.91 -6.40
CA PRO A 345 -31.07 -2.50 -6.14
C PRO A 345 -30.22 -2.32 -4.88
N GLU A 346 -29.26 -1.40 -4.96
CA GLU A 346 -28.39 -0.97 -3.86
C GLU A 346 -28.89 0.35 -3.25
N PRO A 347 -29.79 0.30 -2.24
CA PRO A 347 -30.36 1.51 -1.66
C PRO A 347 -29.30 2.34 -0.94
N THR A 348 -29.46 3.65 -0.97
CA THR A 348 -28.60 4.60 -0.26
C THR A 348 -29.21 5.04 1.06
N GLU A 349 -28.41 5.07 2.12
CA GLU A 349 -28.78 5.58 3.44
C GLU A 349 -27.88 6.77 3.80
N ARG A 350 -28.46 7.89 4.24
CA ARG A 350 -27.68 9.06 4.67
C ARG A 350 -27.38 8.94 6.16
N VAL A 351 -26.11 8.77 6.51
CA VAL A 351 -25.65 8.65 7.90
C VAL A 351 -24.97 9.94 8.30
N GLU A 352 -25.52 10.64 9.30
CA GLU A 352 -24.88 11.82 9.87
C GLU A 352 -23.66 11.41 10.70
N ILE A 353 -22.49 11.92 10.32
CA ILE A 353 -21.22 11.63 11.00
C ILE A 353 -20.98 12.65 12.11
N THR A 354 -21.20 13.94 11.81
CA THR A 354 -21.07 15.03 12.77
C THR A 354 -21.71 16.31 12.23
N ASN A 355 -22.07 17.23 13.11
CA ASN A 355 -22.55 18.57 12.80
C ASN A 355 -21.76 19.57 13.66
N ARG A 356 -21.44 20.73 13.10
CA ARG A 356 -20.66 21.77 13.76
C ARG A 356 -21.07 23.16 13.29
N SER A 357 -21.31 24.04 14.26
CA SER A 357 -21.36 25.49 14.01
C SER A 357 -19.96 26.06 13.78
N CYS A 358 -19.84 26.88 12.75
CA CYS A 358 -18.59 27.53 12.36
C CYS A 358 -18.53 28.95 12.95
N SER A 359 -17.34 29.39 13.36
CA SER A 359 -17.13 30.79 13.72
C SER A 359 -16.99 31.62 12.44
N THR A 360 -17.80 32.65 12.29
CA THR A 360 -17.68 33.61 11.18
C THR A 360 -16.72 34.74 11.55
N ARG A 361 -16.09 35.36 10.56
CA ARG A 361 -15.23 36.52 10.79
C ARG A 361 -16.10 37.72 11.13
N ASN A 362 -15.77 38.40 12.23
CA ASN A 362 -16.44 39.63 12.59
C ASN A 362 -16.05 40.71 11.57
N ARG A 363 -16.96 41.05 10.65
CA ARG A 363 -16.72 42.06 9.60
C ARG A 363 -16.95 43.50 10.08
N ASP A 364 -17.34 43.70 11.34
CA ASP A 364 -17.64 45.02 11.94
C ASP A 364 -16.42 45.82 12.43
N THR A 365 -15.21 45.48 11.97
CA THR A 365 -13.99 46.27 12.27
C THR A 365 -13.22 46.57 10.99
N THR A 366 -13.75 47.48 10.16
CA THR A 366 -12.97 48.28 9.21
C THR A 366 -13.62 49.65 9.04
#